data_AF-A0A7W2NEY2-F1
#
_entry.id   AF-A0A7W2NEY2-F1
#
_cell.length_a   1.000
_cell.length_b   1.000
_cell.length_c   1.000
_cell.angle_alpha   90.00
_cell.angle_beta   90.00
_cell.angle_gamma   90.00
#
_symmetry.space_group_name_H-M   'P 1'
#
loop_
_entity.id
_entity.type
_entity.pdbx_description
1 polymer ?
#
loop_
_entity_poly.entity_id
_entity_poly.type
_entity_poly.pdbx_seq_one_letter_code
_entity_poly.pdbx_strand_id
1 'polypeptide(L)'
;MSSRVRLILSALISFFFYFAWSYWANSITSDDQALVLRSALVQGTLSATITLLFTFILEKLVSKFGQSYLSLIFIVPIICTVHAKTKQNIAIFRSFRNALNRSAKYLSNNAIPGTLLLPLLPIAIQSSIAIGVNFVNQTPNLWLTVAPSIVITAIYGYVYTFTLLAKPTEPVLSE
;
A
#
# COMPACT_ATOMS: atom_id res chain seq x y z
N MET A 1 -11.44 17.99 14.35
CA MET A 1 -10.00 18.23 14.13
C MET A 1 -9.76 18.47 12.64
N SER A 2 -9.11 19.56 12.24
CA SER A 2 -8.85 19.87 10.82
C SER A 2 -7.90 18.84 10.19
N SER A 3 -8.09 18.48 8.92
CA SER A 3 -7.27 17.48 8.20
C SER A 3 -5.77 17.81 8.30
N ARG A 4 -5.41 19.10 8.23
CA ARG A 4 -4.02 19.58 8.38
C ARG A 4 -3.43 19.28 9.75
N VAL A 5 -4.22 19.43 10.81
CA VAL A 5 -3.79 19.17 12.20
C VAL A 5 -3.58 17.68 12.41
N ARG A 6 -4.45 16.82 11.84
CA ARG A 6 -4.28 15.37 11.86
C ARG A 6 -3.02 14.92 11.11
N LEU A 7 -2.76 15.53 9.96
CA LEU A 7 -1.58 15.28 9.13
C LEU A 7 -0.28 15.59 9.88
N ILE A 8 -0.20 16.79 10.46
CA ILE A 8 0.96 17.23 11.21
C ILE A 8 1.16 16.34 12.44
N LEU A 9 0.09 15.99 13.15
CA LEU A 9 0.17 15.12 14.32
C LEU A 9 0.70 13.71 13.95
N SER A 10 0.18 13.10 12.87
CA SER A 10 0.66 11.80 12.40
C SER A 10 2.13 11.86 11.94
N ALA A 11 2.53 12.93 11.27
CA ALA A 11 3.92 13.11 10.83
C ALA A 11 4.88 13.28 12.03
N LEU A 12 4.47 14.04 13.06
CA LEU A 12 5.24 14.21 14.29
C LEU A 12 5.37 12.91 15.09
N ILE A 13 4.27 12.16 15.26
CA ILE A 13 4.30 10.87 15.95
C ILE A 13 5.25 9.91 15.22
N SER A 14 5.14 9.84 13.88
CA SER A 14 6.04 9.03 13.05
C SER A 14 7.50 9.47 13.19
N PHE A 15 7.76 10.79 13.11
CA PHE A 15 9.09 11.35 13.29
C PHE A 15 9.71 10.94 14.62
N PHE A 16 9.05 11.22 15.74
CA PHE A 16 9.60 10.96 17.07
C PHE A 16 9.77 9.48 17.35
N PHE A 17 8.84 8.64 16.90
CA PHE A 17 8.95 7.19 17.07
C PHE A 17 10.18 6.64 16.34
N TYR A 18 10.35 6.95 15.06
CA TYR A 18 11.48 6.45 14.27
C TYR A 18 12.81 7.13 14.62
N PHE A 19 12.77 8.39 15.06
CA PHE A 19 13.92 9.10 15.61
C PHE A 19 14.43 8.42 16.89
N ALA A 20 13.54 8.20 17.86
CA ALA A 20 13.90 7.57 19.14
C ALA A 20 14.39 6.14 18.94
N TRP A 21 13.72 5.38 18.06
CA TRP A 21 14.15 4.02 17.71
C TRP A 21 15.54 4.00 17.08
N SER A 22 15.79 4.84 16.08
CA SER A 22 17.09 4.92 15.41
C SER A 22 18.19 5.41 16.35
N TYR A 23 17.90 6.38 17.21
CA TYR A 23 18.83 6.86 18.23
C TYR A 23 19.24 5.72 19.18
N TRP A 24 18.25 4.99 19.72
CA TRP A 24 18.50 3.85 20.61
C TRP A 24 19.24 2.71 19.91
N ALA A 25 18.85 2.35 18.68
CA ALA A 25 19.48 1.25 17.94
C ALA A 25 20.96 1.54 17.63
N ASN A 26 21.30 2.80 17.32
CA ASN A 26 22.66 3.18 16.95
C ASN A 26 23.53 3.53 18.18
N SER A 27 22.95 4.01 19.28
CA SER A 27 23.69 4.29 20.52
C SER A 27 24.25 3.04 21.21
N ILE A 28 23.70 1.86 20.92
CA ILE A 28 24.21 0.57 21.42
C ILE A 28 25.47 0.12 20.66
N THR A 29 25.71 0.67 19.46
CA THR A 29 26.74 0.15 18.52
C THR A 29 27.87 1.14 18.26
N SER A 30 27.65 2.44 18.47
CA SER A 30 28.62 3.48 18.14
C SER A 30 28.69 4.53 19.26
N ASP A 31 29.91 4.80 19.72
CA ASP A 31 30.20 5.87 20.69
C ASP A 31 30.22 7.26 20.04
N ASP A 32 30.28 7.35 18.70
CA ASP A 32 30.18 8.60 17.95
C ASP A 32 28.75 9.16 17.99
N GLN A 33 28.52 10.06 18.95
CA GLN A 33 27.24 10.74 19.16
C GLN A 33 26.79 11.56 17.94
N ALA A 34 27.71 12.11 17.15
CA ALA A 34 27.36 12.90 15.97
C ALA A 34 26.78 11.99 14.88
N LEU A 35 27.36 10.81 14.69
CA LEU A 35 26.87 9.81 13.74
C LEU A 35 25.52 9.20 14.17
N VAL A 36 25.34 8.94 15.47
CA VAL A 36 24.07 8.44 16.04
C VAL A 36 22.95 9.46 15.87
N LEU A 37 23.20 10.74 16.20
CA LEU A 37 22.20 11.80 16.06
C LEU A 37 21.82 12.05 14.60
N ARG A 38 22.82 12.05 13.69
CA ARG A 38 22.59 12.16 12.25
C ARG A 38 21.70 11.02 11.74
N SER A 39 21.97 9.78 12.16
CA SER A 39 21.17 8.61 11.78
C SER A 39 19.75 8.67 12.32
N ALA A 40 19.56 9.18 13.54
CA ALA A 40 18.25 9.41 14.12
C ALA A 40 17.45 10.47 13.35
N LEU A 41 18.09 11.59 13.00
CA LEU A 41 17.48 12.67 12.21
C LEU A 41 17.08 12.20 10.81
N VAL A 42 17.95 11.47 10.12
CA VAL A 42 17.68 10.93 8.78
C VAL A 42 16.49 9.97 8.81
N GLN A 43 16.45 9.05 9.78
CA GLN A 43 15.36 8.07 9.89
C GLN A 43 14.03 8.73 10.29
N GLY A 44 14.05 9.66 11.25
CA GLY A 44 12.86 10.40 11.64
C GLY A 44 12.29 11.24 10.47
N THR A 45 13.17 11.93 9.74
CA THR A 45 12.78 12.78 8.61
C THR A 45 12.22 11.94 7.46
N LEU A 46 12.88 10.82 7.12
CA LEU A 46 12.41 9.90 6.08
C LEU A 46 10.97 9.43 6.37
N SER A 47 10.72 8.97 7.60
CA SER A 47 9.38 8.50 8.01
C SER A 47 8.34 9.62 8.00
N ALA A 48 8.69 10.82 8.45
CA ALA A 48 7.80 11.98 8.39
C ALA A 48 7.46 12.38 6.96
N THR A 49 8.47 12.44 6.07
CA THR A 49 8.28 12.77 4.65
C THR A 49 7.40 11.74 3.94
N ILE A 50 7.66 10.44 4.13
CA ILE A 50 6.82 9.37 3.56
C ILE A 50 5.38 9.49 4.07
N THR A 51 5.20 9.75 5.37
CA THR A 51 3.86 9.90 5.99
C THR A 51 3.10 11.09 5.38
N LEU A 52 3.76 12.25 5.23
CA LEU A 52 3.16 13.44 4.63
C LEU A 52 2.84 13.24 3.16
N LEU A 53 3.78 12.68 2.39
CA LEU A 53 3.65 12.47 0.95
C LEU A 53 2.56 11.45 0.62
N PHE A 54 2.53 10.33 1.36
CA PHE A 54 1.48 9.33 1.25
C PHE A 54 0.11 9.93 1.56
N THR A 55 -0.01 10.67 2.66
CA THR A 55 -1.30 11.26 3.07
C THR A 55 -1.74 12.35 2.10
N PHE A 56 -0.83 13.18 1.59
CA PHE A 56 -1.13 14.22 0.59
C PHE A 56 -1.59 13.62 -0.74
N ILE A 57 -0.90 12.59 -1.24
CA ILE A 57 -1.30 11.88 -2.45
C ILE A 57 -2.68 11.25 -2.23
N LEU A 58 -2.90 10.58 -1.11
CA LEU A 58 -4.18 9.97 -0.77
C LEU A 58 -5.31 11.00 -0.70
N GLU A 59 -5.13 12.14 -0.03
CA GLU A 59 -6.12 13.21 0.03
C GLU A 59 -6.40 13.83 -1.35
N LYS A 60 -5.38 14.00 -2.19
CA LYS A 60 -5.54 14.53 -3.55
C LYS A 60 -6.26 13.54 -4.46
N LEU A 61 -5.95 12.25 -4.33
CA LEU A 61 -6.65 11.19 -5.06
C LEU A 61 -8.10 11.04 -4.57
N VAL A 62 -8.35 11.09 -3.26
CA VAL A 62 -9.71 11.01 -2.71
C VAL A 62 -10.53 12.26 -3.02
N SER A 63 -9.95 13.46 -3.02
CA SER A 63 -10.68 14.67 -3.41
C SER A 63 -10.94 14.72 -4.92
N LYS A 64 -10.03 14.20 -5.75
CA LYS A 64 -10.18 14.13 -7.21
C LYS A 64 -11.07 12.99 -7.69
N PHE A 65 -11.05 11.84 -7.02
CA PHE A 65 -11.73 10.62 -7.43
C PHE A 65 -12.82 10.15 -6.45
N GLY A 66 -12.99 10.78 -5.28
CA GLY A 66 -14.02 10.42 -4.30
C GLY A 66 -15.45 10.69 -4.76
N GLN A 67 -15.63 11.47 -5.82
CA GLN A 67 -16.89 11.65 -6.56
C GLN A 67 -16.88 10.95 -7.93
N SER A 68 -15.76 10.33 -8.33
CA SER A 68 -15.63 9.61 -9.59
C SER A 68 -15.46 8.12 -9.31
N TYR A 69 -16.59 7.42 -9.27
CA TYR A 69 -16.63 5.97 -9.38
C TYR A 69 -16.04 5.58 -10.73
N LEU A 70 -14.76 5.21 -10.78
CA LEU A 70 -14.23 4.68 -12.02
C LEU A 70 -13.04 3.76 -11.80
N SER A 71 -13.33 2.46 -11.78
CA SER A 71 -12.44 1.50 -12.42
C SER A 71 -12.82 1.41 -13.91
N LEU A 72 -11.99 2.06 -14.71
CA LEU A 72 -12.09 2.33 -16.15
C LEU A 72 -11.93 1.08 -17.05
N ILE A 73 -11.76 -0.12 -16.49
CA ILE A 73 -11.65 -1.39 -17.24
C ILE A 73 -13.03 -2.07 -17.46
N PHE A 74 -14.04 -1.74 -16.65
CA PHE A 74 -15.39 -2.30 -16.77
C PHE A 74 -16.40 -1.41 -17.48
N ILE A 75 -16.03 -0.17 -17.82
CA ILE A 75 -16.94 0.81 -18.40
C ILE A 75 -17.05 0.70 -19.93
N VAL A 76 -16.01 0.23 -20.62
CA VAL A 76 -16.06 0.05 -22.09
C VAL A 76 -17.20 -0.90 -22.52
N PRO A 77 -17.44 -2.06 -21.87
CA PRO A 77 -18.58 -2.91 -22.19
C PRO A 77 -19.94 -2.29 -21.84
N ILE A 78 -19.99 -1.42 -20.82
CA ILE A 78 -21.21 -0.76 -20.32
C ILE A 78 -21.63 0.40 -21.24
N ILE A 79 -20.67 1.18 -21.73
CA ILE A 79 -20.95 2.26 -22.69
C ILE A 79 -21.40 1.67 -24.04
N CYS A 80 -20.79 0.56 -24.48
CA CYS A 80 -21.22 -0.13 -25.70
C CYS A 80 -22.60 -0.81 -25.56
N THR A 81 -23.07 -1.15 -24.36
CA THR A 81 -24.42 -1.73 -24.13
C THR A 81 -25.51 -0.67 -24.06
N VAL A 82 -25.19 0.57 -23.68
CA VAL A 82 -26.17 1.68 -23.59
C VAL A 82 -26.54 2.25 -24.96
N HIS A 83 -25.67 2.14 -25.98
CA HIS A 83 -25.90 2.79 -27.29
C HIS A 83 -26.43 1.90 -28.42
N ALA A 84 -26.57 0.58 -28.25
CA ALA A 84 -27.16 -0.30 -29.27
C ALA A 84 -27.91 -1.48 -28.65
N LYS A 85 -29.23 -1.35 -28.48
CA LYS A 85 -30.14 -2.43 -28.03
C LYS A 85 -30.45 -3.44 -29.15
N THR A 86 -29.47 -3.84 -29.95
CA THR A 86 -29.66 -4.87 -30.98
C THR A 86 -29.42 -6.26 -30.37
N LYS A 87 -30.14 -7.29 -30.85
CA LYS A 87 -29.98 -8.69 -30.39
C LYS A 87 -28.54 -9.18 -30.53
N GLN A 88 -27.80 -8.66 -31.50
CA GLN A 88 -26.40 -8.98 -31.77
C GLN A 88 -25.45 -8.46 -30.67
N ASN A 89 -25.68 -7.26 -30.13
CA ASN A 89 -24.85 -6.68 -29.07
C ASN A 89 -24.98 -7.47 -27.75
N ILE A 90 -26.19 -7.93 -27.44
CA ILE A 90 -26.46 -8.78 -26.27
C ILE A 90 -25.72 -10.13 -26.38
N ALA A 91 -25.66 -10.71 -27.58
CA ALA A 91 -24.93 -11.95 -27.82
C ALA A 91 -23.40 -11.77 -27.68
N ILE A 92 -22.86 -10.68 -28.22
CA ILE A 92 -21.44 -10.32 -28.09
C ILE A 92 -21.07 -10.13 -26.61
N PHE A 93 -21.91 -9.40 -25.86
CA PHE A 93 -21.70 -9.19 -24.43
C PHE A 93 -21.74 -10.50 -23.62
N ARG A 94 -22.66 -11.41 -23.96
CA ARG A 94 -22.77 -12.72 -23.31
C ARG A 94 -21.55 -13.59 -23.60
N SER A 95 -21.06 -13.60 -24.84
CA SER A 95 -19.83 -14.31 -25.21
C SER A 95 -18.60 -13.73 -24.52
N PHE A 96 -18.50 -12.41 -24.43
CA PHE A 96 -17.40 -11.74 -23.73
C PHE A 96 -17.40 -12.03 -22.22
N ARG A 97 -18.58 -11.99 -21.58
CA ARG A 97 -18.75 -12.34 -20.17
C ARG A 97 -18.40 -13.81 -19.91
N ASN A 98 -18.77 -14.71 -20.82
CA ASN A 98 -18.40 -16.12 -20.72
C ASN A 98 -16.90 -16.34 -20.90
N ALA A 99 -16.25 -15.63 -21.82
CA ALA A 99 -14.80 -15.67 -21.99
C ALA A 99 -14.07 -15.15 -20.74
N LEU A 100 -14.50 -14.01 -20.20
CA LEU A 100 -13.96 -13.46 -18.95
C LEU A 100 -14.14 -14.42 -17.77
N ASN A 101 -15.33 -15.00 -17.59
CA ASN A 101 -15.57 -15.98 -16.53
C ASN A 101 -14.71 -17.23 -16.68
N ARG A 102 -14.47 -17.68 -17.92
CA ARG A 102 -13.64 -18.85 -18.20
C ARG A 102 -12.16 -18.55 -17.95
N SER A 103 -11.69 -17.37 -18.34
CA SER A 103 -10.33 -16.90 -18.04
C SER A 103 -10.12 -16.70 -16.54
N ALA A 104 -11.09 -16.11 -15.84
CA ALA A 104 -11.04 -15.95 -14.39
C ALA A 104 -11.05 -17.31 -13.65
N LYS A 105 -11.84 -18.28 -14.11
CA LYS A 105 -11.87 -19.64 -13.55
C LYS A 105 -10.58 -20.43 -13.84
N TYR A 106 -10.01 -20.27 -15.03
CA TYR A 106 -8.72 -20.86 -15.38
C TYR A 106 -7.58 -20.26 -14.56
N LEU A 107 -7.56 -18.93 -14.41
CA LEU A 107 -6.58 -18.22 -13.59
C LEU A 107 -6.75 -18.58 -12.10
N SER A 108 -7.97 -18.71 -11.60
CA SER A 108 -8.27 -19.12 -10.22
C SER A 108 -7.79 -20.54 -9.89
N ASN A 109 -7.70 -21.46 -10.85
CA ASN A 109 -7.29 -22.85 -10.62
C ASN A 109 -5.77 -23.07 -10.79
N ASN A 110 -5.09 -22.21 -11.55
CA ASN A 110 -3.67 -22.39 -11.90
C ASN A 110 -2.74 -21.27 -11.39
N ALA A 111 -3.25 -20.21 -10.76
CA ALA A 111 -2.42 -19.14 -10.24
C ALA A 111 -2.09 -19.32 -8.76
N ILE A 112 -0.82 -19.08 -8.41
CA ILE A 112 -0.45 -18.65 -7.07
C ILE A 112 -1.38 -17.47 -6.74
N PRO A 113 -2.08 -17.47 -5.60
CA PRO A 113 -2.98 -16.37 -5.25
C PRO A 113 -2.17 -15.08 -5.32
N GLY A 114 -2.51 -14.18 -6.26
CA GLY A 114 -1.75 -12.95 -6.52
C GLY A 114 -1.59 -12.08 -5.26
N THR A 115 -2.42 -12.34 -4.27
CA THR A 115 -2.38 -11.89 -2.89
C THR A 115 -1.14 -12.27 -2.08
N LEU A 116 -0.37 -13.29 -2.46
CA LEU A 116 0.95 -13.53 -1.86
C LEU A 116 2.00 -12.55 -2.40
N LEU A 117 1.84 -12.10 -3.65
CA LEU A 117 2.78 -11.22 -4.35
C LEU A 117 2.42 -9.74 -4.21
N LEU A 118 1.15 -9.41 -3.94
CA LEU A 118 0.65 -8.05 -3.80
C LEU A 118 1.38 -7.23 -2.72
N PRO A 119 1.59 -7.75 -1.50
CA PRO A 119 2.34 -7.04 -0.45
C PRO A 119 3.84 -6.96 -0.74
N LEU A 120 4.36 -7.92 -1.50
CA LEU A 120 5.80 -8.09 -1.71
C LEU A 120 6.41 -6.92 -2.47
N LEU A 121 5.72 -6.39 -3.49
CA LEU A 121 6.21 -5.25 -4.28
C LEU A 121 6.29 -3.94 -3.45
N PRO A 122 5.24 -3.52 -2.70
CA PRO A 122 5.34 -2.40 -1.77
C PRO A 122 6.43 -2.56 -0.71
N ILE A 123 6.53 -3.76 -0.10
CA ILE A 123 7.55 -4.06 0.90
C ILE A 123 8.95 -3.93 0.29
N ALA A 124 9.16 -4.46 -0.92
CA ALA A 124 10.43 -4.38 -1.62
C ALA A 124 10.85 -2.94 -1.94
N ILE A 125 9.91 -2.10 -2.38
CA ILE A 125 10.19 -0.68 -2.66
C ILE A 125 10.54 0.06 -1.36
N GLN A 126 9.74 -0.11 -0.31
CA GLN A 126 9.97 0.53 0.99
C GLN A 126 11.30 0.08 1.60
N SER A 127 11.59 -1.22 1.59
CA SER A 127 12.85 -1.76 2.13
C SER A 127 14.05 -1.24 1.35
N SER A 128 13.95 -1.14 0.02
CA SER A 128 15.04 -0.62 -0.82
C SER A 128 15.37 0.84 -0.51
N ILE A 129 14.34 1.67 -0.34
CA ILE A 129 14.51 3.09 0.01
C ILE A 129 15.11 3.21 1.43
N ALA A 130 14.57 2.48 2.40
CA ALA A 130 15.02 2.55 3.79
C ALA A 130 16.47 2.06 3.95
N ILE A 131 16.84 0.96 3.27
CA ILE A 131 18.22 0.45 3.25
C ILE A 131 19.14 1.43 2.53
N GLY A 132 18.75 1.94 1.35
CA GLY A 132 19.58 2.85 0.56
C GLY A 132 19.92 4.15 1.30
N VAL A 133 18.93 4.78 1.94
CA VAL A 133 19.14 6.02 2.71
C VAL A 133 20.08 5.79 3.89
N ASN A 134 19.90 4.69 4.64
CA ASN A 134 20.75 4.39 5.79
C ASN A 134 22.15 3.90 5.39
N PHE A 135 22.29 3.25 4.24
CA PHE A 135 23.59 2.89 3.67
C PHE A 135 24.39 4.13 3.27
N VAL A 136 23.77 5.08 2.54
CA VAL A 136 24.40 6.37 2.19
C VAL A 136 24.76 7.18 3.44
N ASN A 137 23.97 7.05 4.50
CA ASN A 137 24.21 7.76 5.77
C ASN A 137 25.27 7.09 6.67
N GLN A 138 25.85 5.95 6.26
CA GLN A 138 26.80 5.18 7.06
C GLN A 138 26.26 4.84 8.46
N THR A 139 24.97 4.48 8.53
CA THR A 139 24.29 4.17 9.80
C THR A 139 24.95 2.94 10.47
N PRO A 140 25.46 3.05 11.72
CA PRO A 140 26.21 1.99 12.39
C PRO A 140 25.47 0.66 12.49
N ASN A 141 24.19 0.70 12.82
CA ASN A 141 23.34 -0.47 12.99
C ASN A 141 22.17 -0.46 12.01
N LEU A 142 22.49 -0.69 10.73
CA LEU A 142 21.55 -0.68 9.62
C LEU A 142 20.35 -1.62 9.84
N TRP A 143 20.62 -2.87 10.21
CA TRP A 143 19.59 -3.90 10.33
C TRP A 143 18.63 -3.60 11.48
N LEU A 144 19.13 -3.22 12.65
CA LEU A 144 18.27 -2.89 13.79
C LEU A 144 17.47 -1.59 13.56
N THR A 145 18.00 -0.69 12.74
CA THR A 145 17.32 0.56 12.35
C THR A 145 16.16 0.33 11.38
N VAL A 146 16.29 -0.63 10.45
CA VAL A 146 15.33 -0.84 9.35
C VAL A 146 14.38 -2.03 9.58
N ALA A 147 14.81 -3.05 10.34
CA ALA A 147 14.06 -4.29 10.53
C ALA A 147 12.64 -4.11 11.09
N PRO A 148 12.37 -3.27 12.11
CA PRO A 148 11.01 -3.12 12.64
C PRO A 148 10.05 -2.54 11.60
N SER A 149 10.53 -1.61 10.77
CA SER A 149 9.74 -1.02 9.69
C SER A 149 9.35 -2.09 8.67
N ILE A 150 10.31 -2.90 8.22
CA ILE A 150 10.06 -3.99 7.27
C ILE A 150 9.12 -5.05 7.87
N VAL A 151 9.35 -5.46 9.12
CA VAL A 151 8.56 -6.51 9.79
C VAL A 151 7.13 -6.06 10.03
N ILE A 152 6.91 -4.85 10.56
CA ILE A 152 5.57 -4.32 10.83
C ILE A 152 4.81 -4.12 9.51
N THR A 153 5.46 -3.57 8.48
CA THR A 153 4.82 -3.41 7.17
C THR A 153 4.54 -4.74 6.49
N ALA A 154 5.39 -5.76 6.67
CA ALA A 154 5.11 -7.11 6.19
C ALA A 154 3.88 -7.72 6.88
N ILE A 155 3.85 -7.71 8.22
CA ILE A 155 2.71 -8.23 8.99
C ILE A 155 1.42 -7.51 8.58
N TYR A 156 1.44 -6.17 8.55
CA TYR A 156 0.30 -5.37 8.14
C TYR A 156 -0.14 -5.70 6.71
N GLY A 157 0.80 -5.74 5.76
CA GLY A 157 0.53 -6.01 4.36
C GLY A 157 -0.09 -7.39 4.14
N TYR A 158 0.41 -8.43 4.82
CA TYR A 158 -0.17 -9.77 4.72
C TYR A 158 -1.52 -9.88 5.43
N VAL A 159 -1.65 -9.42 6.68
CA VAL A 159 -2.93 -9.46 7.42
C VAL A 159 -4.03 -8.74 6.66
N TYR A 160 -3.75 -7.52 6.19
CA TYR A 160 -4.72 -6.74 5.42
C TYR A 160 -5.13 -7.47 4.13
N THR A 161 -4.17 -8.07 3.44
CA THR A 161 -4.43 -8.83 2.21
C THR A 161 -5.28 -10.08 2.46
N PHE A 162 -5.06 -10.79 3.56
CA PHE A 162 -5.91 -11.91 3.97
C PHE A 162 -7.32 -11.46 4.36
N THR A 163 -7.47 -10.33 5.06
CA THR A 163 -8.79 -9.80 5.41
C THR A 163 -9.60 -9.35 4.19
N LEU A 164 -8.95 -8.85 3.14
CA LEU A 164 -9.59 -8.49 1.88
C LEU A 164 -10.03 -9.70 1.05
N LEU A 165 -9.37 -10.84 1.21
CA LEU A 165 -9.73 -12.10 0.54
C LEU A 165 -10.82 -12.90 1.25
N ALA A 166 -10.99 -12.68 2.55
CA ALA A 166 -12.13 -13.19 3.28
C ALA A 166 -13.38 -12.51 2.72
N LYS A 167 -14.05 -13.17 1.76
CA LYS A 167 -15.24 -12.69 1.06
C LYS A 167 -16.25 -12.01 1.98
N PRO A 168 -17.02 -11.00 1.50
CA PRO A 168 -18.23 -10.58 2.17
C PRO A 168 -19.20 -11.76 2.23
N THR A 169 -19.73 -12.06 3.40
CA THR A 169 -20.86 -12.98 3.57
C THR A 169 -22.00 -12.45 2.71
N GLU A 170 -22.40 -13.19 1.68
CA GLU A 170 -23.60 -12.84 0.89
C GLU A 170 -24.80 -12.77 1.85
N PRO A 171 -25.67 -11.75 1.75
CA PRO A 171 -26.92 -11.76 2.50
C PRO A 171 -27.74 -12.96 2.03
N VAL A 172 -28.02 -13.86 2.96
CA VAL A 172 -28.93 -14.99 2.75
C VAL A 172 -30.28 -14.41 2.37
N LEU A 173 -30.64 -14.51 1.09
CA LEU A 173 -32.03 -14.35 0.65
C LEU A 173 -32.77 -15.61 1.13
N SER A 174 -33.42 -15.51 2.27
CA SER A 174 -34.41 -16.47 2.72
C SER A 174 -35.57 -16.47 1.72
N GLU A 175 -35.82 -17.62 1.09
CA GLU A 175 -37.05 -17.92 0.34
C GLU A 175 -38.30 -17.84 1.23
#